data_AF-A0A953YGY7-F1
#
_entry.id   AF-A0A953YGY7-F1
#
_cell.length_a   1.000
_cell.length_b   1.000
_cell.length_c   1.000
_cell.angle_alpha   90.00
_cell.angle_beta   90.00
_cell.angle_gamma   90.00
#
_symmetry.space_group_name_H-M   'P 1'
#
loop_
_entity.id
_entity.type
_entity.pdbx_description
1 polymer ?
#
loop_
_entity_poly.entity_id
_entity_poly.type
_entity_poly.pdbx_seq_one_letter_code
_entity_poly.pdbx_strand_id
1 'polypeptide(L)' 'SEAQKLSREIPPCMAQGEAAGVAVAVALDQNCALRDADVTAIQKRMRAQGADPGDIPSANALVENVAAE' A
#
# COMPACT_ATOMS: atom_id res chain seq x y z
N SER A 1 -25.28 -12.06 -0.96
CA SER A 1 -24.64 -13.33 -0.55
C SER A 1 -23.31 -13.01 0.12
N GLU A 2 -22.98 -13.68 1.23
CA GLU A 2 -21.72 -13.51 1.96
C GLU A 2 -20.48 -13.75 1.08
N ALA A 3 -20.57 -14.66 0.11
CA ALA A 3 -19.49 -14.95 -0.83
C ALA A 3 -19.06 -13.71 -1.65
N GLN A 4 -20.02 -12.86 -2.03
CA GLN A 4 -19.73 -11.64 -2.79
C GLN A 4 -19.06 -10.56 -1.94
N LYS A 5 -19.34 -10.55 -0.63
CA LYS A 5 -18.66 -9.65 0.31
C LYS A 5 -17.22 -10.10 0.52
N LEU A 6 -16.99 -11.38 0.81
CA LEU A 6 -15.65 -11.93 1.01
C LEU A 6 -14.77 -11.75 -0.24
N SER A 7 -15.35 -11.91 -1.43
CA SER A 7 -14.62 -11.71 -2.69
C SER A 7 -14.08 -10.28 -2.87
N ARG A 8 -14.68 -9.26 -2.23
CA ARG A 8 -14.20 -7.87 -2.31
C ARG A 8 -12.95 -7.62 -1.45
N GLU A 9 -12.68 -8.48 -0.46
CA GLU A 9 -11.52 -8.37 0.44
C GLU A 9 -10.27 -9.08 -0.10
N ILE A 10 -10.44 -9.97 -1.09
CA ILE A 10 -9.31 -10.71 -1.67
C ILE A 10 -8.31 -9.75 -2.36
N PRO A 11 -8.73 -8.83 -3.25
CA PRO A 11 -7.79 -7.89 -3.88
C PRO A 11 -6.98 -7.04 -2.90
N PRO A 12 -7.57 -6.37 -1.89
CA PRO A 12 -6.78 -5.58 -0.94
C PRO A 12 -5.84 -6.43 -0.10
N CYS A 13 -6.23 -7.65 0.30
CA CYS A 13 -5.34 -8.56 1.03
C CYS A 13 -4.10 -8.96 0.19
N MET A 14 -4.29 -9.25 -1.10
CA MET A 14 -3.18 -9.53 -2.02
C MET A 14 -2.24 -8.33 -2.16
N ALA A 15 -2.78 -7.13 -2.37
CA ALA A 15 -1.99 -5.90 -2.48
C ALA A 15 -1.20 -5.59 -1.19
N GLN A 16 -1.79 -5.85 -0.02
CA GLN A 16 -1.09 -5.71 1.27
C GLN A 16 0.09 -6.69 1.41
N GLY A 17 -0.11 -7.95 1.01
CA GLY A 17 0.97 -8.95 0.99
C GLY A 17 2.12 -8.54 0.06
N GLU A 18 1.78 -8.03 -1.13
CA GLU A 18 2.76 -7.49 -2.07
C GLU A 18 3.52 -6.28 -1.48
N ALA A 19 2.81 -5.32 -0.88
CA ALA A 19 3.41 -4.16 -0.23
C ALA A 19 4.42 -4.53 0.85
N ALA A 20 4.09 -5.52 1.68
CA ALA A 20 4.98 -6.03 2.72
C ALA A 20 6.27 -6.62 2.14
N GLY A 21 6.16 -7.41 1.06
CA GLY A 21 7.32 -7.97 0.37
C GLY A 21 8.20 -6.89 -0.27
N VAL A 22 7.58 -5.90 -0.93
CA VAL A 22 8.29 -4.76 -1.52
C VAL A 22 8.99 -3.93 -0.44
N ALA A 23 8.34 -3.69 0.71
CA ALA A 23 8.92 -2.97 1.83
C ALA A 23 10.19 -3.64 2.37
N VAL A 24 10.18 -4.96 2.52
CA VAL A 24 11.36 -5.73 2.94
C VAL A 24 12.47 -5.61 1.90
N ALA A 25 12.16 -5.74 0.61
CA ALA A 25 13.15 -5.60 -0.45
C ALA A 25 13.80 -4.20 -0.44
N VAL A 26 13.00 -3.14 -0.31
CA VAL A 26 13.49 -1.76 -0.22
C VAL A 26 14.38 -1.57 1.01
N ALA A 27 13.99 -2.07 2.18
CA ALA A 27 14.78 -1.96 3.40
C ALA A 27 16.15 -2.63 3.27
N LEU A 28 16.20 -3.80 2.63
CA LEU A 28 17.44 -4.51 2.32
C LEU A 28 18.32 -3.73 1.34
N ASP A 29 17.73 -3.20 0.26
CA ASP A 29 18.45 -2.39 -0.73
C ASP A 29 19.03 -1.10 -0.11
N GLN A 30 18.34 -0.53 0.88
CA GLN A 30 18.75 0.68 1.61
C GLN A 30 19.64 0.40 2.83
N ASN A 31 19.82 -0.88 3.20
CA ASN A 31 20.51 -1.30 4.42
C ASN A 31 20.01 -0.57 5.68
N CYS A 32 18.69 -0.47 5.83
CA CYS A 32 18.04 0.16 6.98
C CYS A 32 17.12 -0.82 7.70
N ALA A 33 16.67 -0.46 8.91
CA ALA A 33 15.59 -1.23 9.54
C ALA A 33 14.30 -1.05 8.72
N LEU A 34 13.43 -2.07 8.73
CA LEU A 34 12.18 -2.05 7.97
C LEU A 34 11.29 -0.82 8.26
N ARG A 35 11.30 -0.35 9.52
CA ARG A 35 10.54 0.83 9.96
C ARG A 35 11.05 2.16 9.37
N ASP A 36 12.28 2.16 8.86
CA ASP A 36 12.96 3.32 8.28
C ASP A 36 13.00 3.26 6.75
N ALA A 37 12.38 2.23 6.14
CA ALA A 37 12.34 2.07 4.69
C ALA A 37 11.59 3.23 4.03
N ASP A 38 12.12 3.73 2.91
CA ASP A 38 11.48 4.83 2.18
C ASP A 38 10.12 4.41 1.59
N VAL A 39 9.06 4.93 2.20
CA VAL A 39 7.66 4.71 1.78
C VAL A 39 7.44 5.11 0.32
N THR A 40 8.11 6.16 -0.15
CA THR A 40 7.98 6.62 -1.54
C THR A 40 8.59 5.61 -2.52
N ALA A 41 9.70 4.98 -2.16
CA ALA A 41 10.32 3.93 -2.97
C ALA A 41 9.43 2.69 -3.04
N ILE A 42 8.80 2.31 -1.93
CA ILE A 42 7.83 1.20 -1.86
C ILE A 42 6.65 1.48 -2.81
N GLN A 43 6.01 2.64 -2.65
CA GLN A 43 4.89 3.11 -3.47
C GLN A 43 5.21 3.12 -4.97
N LYS A 44 6.39 3.62 -5.35
CA LYS A 44 6.85 3.62 -6.76
C LYS A 44 7.03 2.21 -7.30
N ARG A 45 7.63 1.32 -6.50
CA ARG A 45 7.92 -0.06 -6.90
C ARG A 45 6.65 -0.92 -7.01
N MET A 46 5.64 -0.68 -6.18
CA MET A 46 4.32 -1.30 -6.33
C MET A 46 3.64 -0.84 -7.62
N ARG A 47 3.59 0.48 -7.89
CA ARG A 47 3.03 1.02 -9.14
C ARG A 47 3.73 0.47 -10.38
N ALA A 48 5.05 0.32 -10.34
CA ALA A 48 5.82 -0.27 -11.44
C ALA A 48 5.47 -1.74 -11.72
N GLN A 49 4.93 -2.46 -10.73
CA GLN A 49 4.44 -3.84 -10.86
C GLN A 49 2.94 -3.91 -11.18
N GLY A 50 2.26 -2.77 -11.30
CA GLY A 50 0.82 -2.67 -11.58
C GLY A 50 -0.07 -2.75 -10.34
N ALA A 51 0.51 -2.77 -9.13
CA ALA A 51 -0.23 -2.75 -7.89
C ALA A 51 -0.59 -1.31 -7.45
N ASP A 52 -1.74 -1.19 -6.79
CA ASP A 52 -2.17 0.04 -6.12
C ASP A 52 -1.71 0.01 -4.66
N PRO A 53 -0.83 0.94 -4.23
CA PRO A 53 -0.42 1.04 -2.83
C PRO A 53 -1.48 1.63 -1.89
N GLY A 54 -2.61 2.15 -2.40
CA GLY A 54 -3.70 2.67 -1.58
C GLY A 54 -3.40 3.99 -0.86
N ASP A 55 -2.34 4.70 -1.27
CA ASP A 55 -1.89 5.99 -0.72
C ASP A 55 -2.68 7.19 -1.28
N ILE A 56 -3.37 7.03 -2.41
CA ILE A 56 -4.20 8.06 -3.03
C ILE A 56 -5.69 7.73 -2.78
N PRO A 57 -6.44 8.60 -2.09
CA PRO A 57 -7.88 8.41 -1.93
C PRO A 57 -8.60 8.41 -3.28
N SER A 58 -9.65 7.59 -3.41
CA SER A 58 -10.54 7.63 -4.57
C SER A 58 -11.35 8.93 -4.60
N ALA A 59 -11.86 9.32 -5.78
CA ALA A 59 -12.61 10.57 -5.96
C ALA A 59 -13.86 10.70 -5.06
N ASN A 60 -14.40 9.58 -4.57
CA ASN A 60 -15.56 9.51 -3.69
C ASN A 60 -15.20 9.20 -2.22
N ALA A 61 -13.92 9.15 -1.88
CA ALA A 61 -13.49 8.91 -0.51
C ALA A 61 -13.88 10.09 0.40
N LEU A 62 -14.39 9.78 1.59
CA LEU A 62 -14.53 10.77 2.66
C LEU A 62 -13.14 10.98 3.27
N VAL A 63 -12.59 12.18 3.09
CA VAL A 63 -11.28 12.56 3.66
C VAL A 63 -11.54 13.50 4.83
N GLU A 64 -11.02 13.17 6.01
CA GLU A 64 -10.98 14.13 7.11
C GLU A 64 -9.98 15.24 6.75
N ASN A 65 -10.46 16.49 6.74
CA ASN A 65 -9.58 17.64 6.58
C ASN A 65 -8.70 17.77 7.82
N VAL A 66 -7.53 17.13 7.80
CA VAL A 66 -6.48 17.43 8.78
C VAL A 66 -6.03 18.87 8.50
N ALA A 67 -6.52 19.80 9.33
CA ALA A 67 -6.00 21.16 9.37
C ALA A 67 -4.49 21.10 9.61
N ALA A 68 -3.74 21.84 8.81
CA ALA A 68 -2.29 21.93 8.91
C ALA A 68 -1.87 22.37 10.33
N GLU A 69 -1.01 21.58 10.97
CA GLU A 69 -0.06 22.04 11.98
C GLU A 69 1.30 22.31 11.33
#